data_AF-A0A961RUJ4-F1
#
_entry.id   AF-A0A961RUJ4-F1
#
_cell.length_a   1.000
_cell.length_b   1.000
_cell.length_c   1.000
_cell.angle_alpha   90.00
_cell.angle_beta   90.00
_cell.angle_gamma   90.00
#
_symmetry.space_group_name_H-M   'P 1'
#
loop_
_entity.id
_entity.type
_entity.pdbx_description
1 polymer ?
#
loop_
_entity_poly.entity_id
_entity_poly.type
_entity_poly.pdbx_seq_one_letter_code
_entity_poly.pdbx_strand_id
1 'polypeptide(L)'
;ISDRWRGFKDVAHSRHLANRIEPEVVDALVSAVEHSFPAISHRYYGMKAKWLGVEKLEYWDRNAPLPTVEEAVYDWGSARRIVLDAYHGFSPEMAEIAGRFFDRGWIDAPVRPGKSPGAFAHPTVPEVHPYVLVNYQGKPRDVMTLAHELGHGVHQVLAGEQGALMSQTPLTLAETASVFGEMLTFRSLLDKAADPAERKAMLAQKVEDMINTVVRQIAFYQFERRVHEARRQGELTSEQLGEMWIEVQKESLGDIFTFDDSYRDYWSYIPHFIHAPFYVYAYAFGDCLVNSLYAVYQDADAGFQERYFELLKAGGTKHHSELLKPFGLDATDPGFWDKGLSVIEGLIDELEVTE
;
A
#
# COMPACT_ATOMS: atom_id res chain seq x y z
N ILE A 1 9.80 -28.45 -2.45
CA ILE A 1 10.76 -29.34 -3.16
C ILE A 1 11.97 -28.53 -3.64
N SER A 2 11.76 -27.40 -4.36
CA SER A 2 12.83 -26.47 -4.76
C SER A 2 13.69 -26.00 -3.56
N ASP A 3 13.05 -25.65 -2.44
CA ASP A 3 13.75 -25.16 -1.25
C ASP A 3 14.81 -26.13 -0.72
N ARG A 4 14.46 -27.43 -0.66
CA ARG A 4 15.39 -28.49 -0.21
C ARG A 4 16.57 -28.63 -1.15
N TRP A 5 16.33 -28.58 -2.47
CA TRP A 5 17.40 -28.68 -3.46
C TRP A 5 18.32 -27.46 -3.45
N ARG A 6 17.80 -26.27 -3.12
CA ARG A 6 18.57 -25.03 -3.03
C ARG A 6 19.14 -24.76 -1.63
N GLY A 7 18.88 -25.62 -0.65
CA GLY A 7 19.38 -25.47 0.73
C GLY A 7 18.72 -24.34 1.51
N PHE A 8 17.51 -23.89 1.12
CA PHE A 8 16.77 -22.89 1.87
C PHE A 8 16.22 -23.46 3.18
N LYS A 9 16.49 -22.77 4.30
CA LYS A 9 16.07 -23.18 5.64
C LYS A 9 14.57 -22.91 5.88
N ASP A 10 14.09 -21.74 5.48
CA ASP A 10 12.71 -21.28 5.63
C ASP A 10 11.89 -21.41 4.33
N VAL A 11 10.56 -21.48 4.42
CA VAL A 11 9.63 -21.63 3.28
C VAL A 11 9.57 -20.39 2.39
N ALA A 12 9.75 -19.19 2.95
CA ALA A 12 9.69 -17.90 2.25
C ALA A 12 11.07 -17.39 1.84
N HIS A 13 12.16 -18.05 2.25
CA HIS A 13 13.54 -17.59 2.06
C HIS A 13 13.88 -17.26 0.59
N SER A 14 13.41 -18.05 -0.37
CA SER A 14 13.65 -17.77 -1.80
C SER A 14 13.10 -16.40 -2.23
N ARG A 15 11.95 -16.01 -1.68
CA ARG A 15 11.31 -14.72 -1.93
C ARG A 15 12.00 -13.59 -1.18
N HIS A 16 12.39 -13.80 0.08
CA HIS A 16 13.18 -12.83 0.86
C HIS A 16 14.46 -12.42 0.10
N LEU A 17 15.19 -13.41 -0.44
CA LEU A 17 16.37 -13.16 -1.26
C LEU A 17 16.05 -12.40 -2.56
N ALA A 18 14.96 -12.76 -3.25
CA ALA A 18 14.55 -12.07 -4.47
C ALA A 18 14.19 -10.60 -4.20
N ASN A 19 13.57 -10.32 -3.05
CA ASN A 19 13.22 -8.98 -2.61
C ASN A 19 14.38 -8.22 -1.95
N ARG A 20 15.52 -8.89 -1.71
CA ARG A 20 16.68 -8.34 -0.98
C ARG A 20 16.29 -7.83 0.40
N ILE A 21 15.52 -8.63 1.12
CA ILE A 21 15.11 -8.37 2.51
C ILE A 21 15.58 -9.53 3.40
N GLU A 22 16.13 -9.19 4.55
CA GLU A 22 16.52 -10.12 5.60
C GLU A 22 15.28 -10.75 6.28
N PRO A 23 15.29 -12.06 6.60
CA PRO A 23 14.16 -12.71 7.26
C PRO A 23 13.68 -12.00 8.52
N GLU A 24 14.60 -11.49 9.34
CA GLU A 24 14.30 -10.81 10.59
C GLU A 24 13.49 -9.51 10.39
N VAL A 25 13.67 -8.84 9.25
CA VAL A 25 12.89 -7.65 8.87
C VAL A 25 11.45 -8.03 8.52
N VAL A 26 11.26 -9.13 7.79
CA VAL A 26 9.91 -9.65 7.48
C VAL A 26 9.21 -10.12 8.75
N ASP A 27 9.93 -10.84 9.62
CA ASP A 27 9.39 -11.31 10.90
C ASP A 27 8.99 -10.13 11.80
N ALA A 28 9.77 -9.05 11.85
CA ALA A 28 9.43 -7.82 12.58
C ALA A 28 8.16 -7.15 12.03
N LEU A 29 8.04 -7.01 10.70
CA LEU A 29 6.84 -6.47 10.03
C LEU A 29 5.60 -7.31 10.34
N VAL A 30 5.68 -8.63 10.11
CA VAL A 30 4.56 -9.54 10.32
C VAL A 30 4.11 -9.49 11.78
N SER A 31 5.06 -9.55 12.71
CA SER A 31 4.77 -9.47 14.14
C SER A 31 4.05 -8.16 14.48
N ALA A 32 4.58 -7.01 14.05
CA ALA A 32 3.96 -5.71 14.35
C ALA A 32 2.52 -5.63 13.80
N VAL A 33 2.30 -6.06 12.55
CA VAL A 33 0.97 -6.06 11.93
C VAL A 33 0.00 -6.99 12.66
N GLU A 34 0.43 -8.20 13.04
CA GLU A 34 -0.43 -9.14 13.79
C GLU A 34 -0.84 -8.58 15.16
N HIS A 35 0.09 -7.97 15.90
CA HIS A 35 -0.22 -7.34 17.18
C HIS A 35 -1.18 -6.15 17.02
N SER A 36 -1.18 -5.49 15.86
CA SER A 36 -2.05 -4.34 15.57
C SER A 36 -3.47 -4.70 15.09
N PHE A 37 -3.77 -5.97 14.78
CA PHE A 37 -5.10 -6.36 14.29
C PHE A 37 -6.26 -5.84 15.18
N PRO A 38 -6.20 -5.92 16.52
CA PRO A 38 -7.26 -5.40 17.37
C PRO A 38 -7.43 -3.87 17.26
N ALA A 39 -6.32 -3.13 17.17
CA ALA A 39 -6.30 -1.68 17.12
C ALA A 39 -6.72 -1.12 15.74
N ILE A 40 -6.51 -1.90 14.68
CA ILE A 40 -6.75 -1.48 13.29
C ILE A 40 -8.01 -2.14 12.73
N SER A 41 -7.91 -3.40 12.29
CA SER A 41 -8.98 -4.03 11.51
C SER A 41 -10.20 -4.34 12.37
N HIS A 42 -10.01 -4.91 13.56
CA HIS A 42 -11.14 -5.27 14.42
C HIS A 42 -11.91 -4.02 14.84
N ARG A 43 -11.18 -2.97 15.23
CA ARG A 43 -11.74 -1.65 15.59
C ARG A 43 -12.50 -1.01 14.43
N TYR A 44 -11.88 -0.92 13.24
CA TYR A 44 -12.51 -0.36 12.05
C TYR A 44 -13.79 -1.10 11.66
N TYR A 45 -13.73 -2.43 11.55
CA TYR A 45 -14.89 -3.22 11.15
C TYR A 45 -15.99 -3.23 12.21
N GLY A 46 -15.65 -3.07 13.50
CA GLY A 46 -16.62 -2.80 14.55
C GLY A 46 -17.41 -1.51 14.33
N MET A 47 -16.76 -0.43 13.90
CA MET A 47 -17.45 0.80 13.49
C MET A 47 -18.29 0.59 12.23
N LYS A 48 -17.73 -0.08 11.21
CA LYS A 48 -18.43 -0.32 9.95
C LYS A 48 -19.73 -1.11 10.13
N ALA A 49 -19.74 -2.12 11.00
CA ALA A 49 -20.95 -2.87 11.34
C ALA A 49 -22.07 -1.95 11.86
N LYS A 50 -21.73 -1.00 12.75
CA LYS A 50 -22.68 0.01 13.25
C LYS A 50 -23.20 0.90 12.12
N TRP A 51 -22.32 1.37 11.24
CA TRP A 51 -22.70 2.25 10.12
C TRP A 51 -23.61 1.56 9.10
N LEU A 52 -23.45 0.24 8.92
CA LEU A 52 -24.32 -0.58 8.07
C LEU A 52 -25.59 -1.07 8.79
N GLY A 53 -25.70 -0.87 10.11
CA GLY A 53 -26.85 -1.28 10.90
C GLY A 53 -26.97 -2.80 11.08
N VAL A 54 -25.84 -3.52 11.08
CA VAL A 54 -25.79 -4.98 11.23
C VAL A 54 -25.03 -5.38 12.50
N GLU A 55 -25.41 -6.51 13.10
CA GLU A 55 -24.72 -7.04 14.29
C GLU A 55 -23.38 -7.69 13.94
N LYS A 56 -23.32 -8.34 12.78
CA LYS A 56 -22.11 -8.94 12.19
C LYS A 56 -22.01 -8.60 10.72
N LEU A 57 -20.77 -8.46 10.25
CA LEU A 57 -20.47 -8.27 8.84
C LEU A 57 -20.37 -9.61 8.13
N GLU A 58 -20.83 -9.67 6.89
CA GLU A 58 -20.52 -10.77 6.00
C GLU A 58 -19.25 -10.46 5.21
N TYR A 59 -18.58 -11.47 4.65
CA TYR A 59 -17.31 -11.25 3.93
C TYR A 59 -17.45 -10.33 2.70
N TRP A 60 -18.65 -10.21 2.14
CA TRP A 60 -18.96 -9.26 1.06
C TRP A 60 -19.16 -7.81 1.52
N ASP A 61 -19.46 -7.58 2.81
CA ASP A 61 -19.61 -6.23 3.36
C ASP A 61 -18.28 -5.52 3.58
N ARG A 62 -17.16 -6.27 3.57
CA ARG A 62 -15.81 -5.76 3.82
C ARG A 62 -15.49 -4.51 3.01
N ASN A 63 -15.83 -4.51 1.72
CA ASN A 63 -15.56 -3.41 0.79
C ASN A 63 -16.85 -2.68 0.34
N ALA A 64 -17.97 -2.87 1.05
CA ALA A 64 -19.21 -2.17 0.74
C ALA A 64 -19.06 -0.67 1.08
N PRO A 65 -19.46 0.25 0.18
CA PRO A 65 -19.34 1.69 0.43
C PRO A 65 -20.32 2.14 1.53
N LEU A 66 -20.02 3.27 2.16
CA LEU A 66 -20.93 3.86 3.16
C LEU A 66 -22.23 4.34 2.49
N PRO A 67 -23.39 4.04 3.08
CA PRO A 67 -24.68 4.46 2.54
C PRO A 67 -24.86 5.95 2.84
N THR A 68 -24.48 6.87 1.93
CA THR A 68 -25.00 8.28 1.85
C THR A 68 -24.19 9.25 0.99
N VAL A 69 -23.04 8.88 0.43
CA VAL A 69 -22.16 9.89 -0.21
C VAL A 69 -22.37 9.97 -1.72
N GLU A 70 -22.70 11.17 -2.22
CA GLU A 70 -22.74 11.48 -3.64
C GLU A 70 -21.31 11.41 -4.23
N GLU A 71 -21.16 10.78 -5.41
CA GLU A 71 -19.84 10.71 -6.07
C GLU A 71 -19.42 12.12 -6.55
N ALA A 72 -18.51 12.77 -5.83
CA ALA A 72 -17.87 13.99 -6.29
C ALA A 72 -17.13 13.75 -7.61
N VAL A 73 -17.33 14.64 -8.59
CA VAL A 73 -16.67 14.56 -9.90
C VAL A 73 -15.62 15.66 -10.03
N TYR A 74 -14.37 15.24 -10.17
CA TYR A 74 -13.22 16.11 -10.40
C TYR A 74 -12.89 16.13 -11.89
N ASP A 75 -12.98 17.30 -12.53
CA ASP A 75 -12.48 17.44 -13.89
C ASP A 75 -10.95 17.33 -13.94
N TRP A 76 -10.38 17.07 -15.12
CA TRP A 76 -8.93 16.90 -15.31
C TRP A 76 -8.09 18.10 -14.83
N GLY A 77 -8.59 19.32 -15.02
CA GLY A 77 -7.93 20.54 -14.56
C GLY A 77 -7.94 20.64 -13.03
N SER A 78 -9.04 20.24 -12.40
CA SER A 78 -9.15 20.12 -10.94
C SER A 78 -8.19 19.07 -10.40
N ALA A 79 -8.15 17.87 -11.01
CA ALA A 79 -7.21 16.81 -10.63
C ALA A 79 -5.74 17.26 -10.71
N ARG A 80 -5.36 17.91 -11.83
CA ARG A 80 -4.03 18.49 -12.01
C ARG A 80 -3.68 19.46 -10.88
N ARG A 81 -4.58 20.41 -10.56
CA ARG A 81 -4.34 21.39 -9.49
C ARG A 81 -4.18 20.70 -8.14
N ILE A 82 -5.09 19.78 -7.80
CA ILE A 82 -5.08 19.07 -6.51
C ILE A 82 -3.74 18.36 -6.29
N VAL A 83 -3.26 17.59 -7.27
CA VAL A 83 -2.00 16.85 -7.15
C VAL A 83 -0.79 17.79 -7.10
N LEU A 84 -0.73 18.78 -7.99
CA LEU A 84 0.41 19.71 -8.02
C LEU A 84 0.47 20.60 -6.78
N ASP A 85 -0.67 21.06 -6.26
CA ASP A 85 -0.74 21.85 -5.03
C ASP A 85 -0.27 21.02 -3.82
N ALA A 86 -0.69 19.76 -3.73
CA ALA A 86 -0.24 18.85 -2.67
C ALA A 86 1.27 18.60 -2.74
N TYR A 87 1.81 18.34 -3.94
CA TYR A 87 3.24 18.13 -4.14
C TYR A 87 4.03 19.41 -3.84
N HIS A 88 3.49 20.57 -4.21
CA HIS A 88 4.12 21.87 -3.96
C HIS A 88 4.16 22.19 -2.46
N GLY A 89 3.10 21.83 -1.72
CA GLY A 89 3.07 21.94 -0.26
C GLY A 89 4.15 21.12 0.43
N PHE A 90 4.56 20.00 -0.16
CA PHE A 90 5.69 19.20 0.32
C PHE A 90 7.05 19.75 -0.15
N SER A 91 7.23 19.89 -1.47
CA SER A 91 8.45 20.41 -2.10
C SER A 91 8.13 21.02 -3.47
N PRO A 92 8.48 22.29 -3.73
CA PRO A 92 8.33 22.91 -5.05
C PRO A 92 9.01 22.13 -6.18
N GLU A 93 10.15 21.48 -5.91
CA GLU A 93 10.86 20.64 -6.88
C GLU A 93 10.01 19.42 -7.29
N MET A 94 9.31 18.79 -6.34
CA MET A 94 8.45 17.63 -6.61
C MET A 94 7.29 18.02 -7.53
N ALA A 95 6.66 19.17 -7.27
CA ALA A 95 5.61 19.71 -8.11
C ALA A 95 6.10 20.09 -9.51
N GLU A 96 7.31 20.65 -9.63
CA GLU A 96 7.90 20.97 -10.93
C GLU A 96 8.10 19.70 -11.77
N ILE A 97 8.68 18.65 -11.18
CA ILE A 97 8.89 17.37 -11.87
C ILE A 97 7.56 16.78 -12.34
N ALA A 98 6.56 16.71 -11.44
CA ALA A 98 5.22 16.22 -11.77
C ALA A 98 4.51 17.11 -12.82
N GLY A 99 4.69 18.42 -12.77
CA GLY A 99 4.14 19.39 -13.72
C GLY A 99 4.56 19.11 -15.17
N ARG A 100 5.81 18.68 -15.37
CA ARG A 100 6.32 18.31 -16.71
C ARG A 100 5.51 17.18 -17.36
N PHE A 101 4.96 16.25 -16.58
CA PHE A 101 4.12 15.18 -17.13
C PHE A 101 2.85 15.72 -17.79
N PHE A 102 2.21 16.71 -17.16
CA PHE A 102 1.04 17.38 -17.73
C PHE A 102 1.42 18.25 -18.93
N ASP A 103 2.47 19.05 -18.80
CA ASP A 103 2.82 20.05 -19.81
C ASP A 103 3.41 19.45 -21.09
N ARG A 104 4.03 18.27 -21.00
CA ARG A 104 4.66 17.59 -22.14
C ARG A 104 3.86 16.40 -22.66
N GLY A 105 2.65 16.17 -22.15
CA GLY A 105 1.77 15.10 -22.62
C GLY A 105 2.29 13.69 -22.32
N TRP A 106 2.92 13.50 -21.17
CA TRP A 106 3.46 12.19 -20.74
C TRP A 106 2.41 11.33 -20.01
N ILE A 107 1.17 11.81 -19.95
CA ILE A 107 0.05 11.13 -19.29
C ILE A 107 -1.00 10.76 -20.33
N ASP A 108 -1.29 9.47 -20.46
CA ASP A 108 -2.45 8.96 -21.19
C ASP A 108 -3.62 8.73 -20.22
N ALA A 109 -4.51 9.73 -20.10
CA ALA A 109 -5.57 9.74 -19.09
C ALA A 109 -6.96 9.23 -19.52
N PRO A 110 -7.49 9.56 -20.72
CA PRO A 110 -8.89 9.22 -21.05
C PRO A 110 -9.13 7.71 -21.19
N VAL A 111 -10.31 7.27 -20.78
CA VAL A 111 -10.79 5.90 -21.04
C VAL A 111 -11.20 5.78 -22.52
N ARG A 112 -10.77 4.70 -23.20
CA ARG A 112 -11.15 4.42 -24.59
C ARG A 112 -11.28 2.91 -24.85
N PRO A 113 -12.15 2.48 -25.79
CA PRO A 113 -12.25 1.07 -26.17
C PRO A 113 -10.89 0.48 -26.55
N GLY A 114 -10.56 -0.68 -25.98
CA GLY A 114 -9.29 -1.37 -26.24
C GLY A 114 -8.06 -0.84 -25.48
N LYS A 115 -8.20 0.19 -24.63
CA LYS A 115 -7.12 0.62 -23.73
C LYS A 115 -6.91 -0.41 -22.61
N SER A 116 -5.65 -0.59 -22.20
CA SER A 116 -5.31 -1.43 -21.05
C SER A 116 -6.05 -0.96 -19.79
N PRO A 117 -6.60 -1.86 -18.97
CA PRO A 117 -7.18 -1.50 -17.69
C PRO A 117 -6.11 -1.07 -16.70
N GLY A 118 -6.55 -0.50 -15.56
CA GLY A 118 -5.68 -0.10 -14.45
C GLY A 118 -4.95 1.22 -14.68
N ALA A 119 -3.84 1.38 -13.98
CA ALA A 119 -2.93 2.51 -14.08
C ALA A 119 -1.48 2.03 -13.88
N PHE A 120 -0.51 2.74 -14.43
CA PHE A 120 0.92 2.50 -14.18
C PHE A 120 1.78 3.70 -14.61
N ALA A 121 2.97 3.81 -14.02
CA ALA A 121 4.08 4.61 -14.51
C ALA A 121 5.20 3.71 -15.01
N HIS A 122 5.56 3.84 -16.28
CA HIS A 122 6.55 2.97 -16.92
C HIS A 122 7.79 3.77 -17.36
N PRO A 123 9.00 3.41 -16.87
CA PRO A 123 10.24 4.01 -17.35
C PRO A 123 10.60 3.48 -18.74
N THR A 124 11.34 4.25 -19.54
CA THR A 124 11.81 3.79 -20.86
C THR A 124 13.30 3.47 -20.81
N VAL A 125 14.15 4.44 -21.15
CA VAL A 125 15.59 4.44 -20.85
C VAL A 125 15.88 5.58 -19.89
N PRO A 126 16.93 5.53 -19.06
CA PRO A 126 17.15 6.52 -18.00
C PRO A 126 17.26 7.97 -18.47
N GLU A 127 17.71 8.20 -19.70
CA GLU A 127 17.82 9.53 -20.31
C GLU A 127 16.49 10.11 -20.81
N VAL A 128 15.43 9.29 -20.85
CA VAL A 128 14.11 9.65 -21.35
C VAL A 128 13.10 9.56 -20.22
N HIS A 129 12.18 10.53 -20.21
CA HIS A 129 11.09 10.58 -19.24
C HIS A 129 10.26 9.28 -19.24
N PRO A 130 9.68 8.92 -18.09
CA PRO A 130 8.70 7.85 -18.03
C PRO A 130 7.35 8.33 -18.60
N TYR A 131 6.44 7.37 -18.79
CA TYR A 131 5.06 7.62 -19.18
C TYR A 131 4.10 7.13 -18.12
N VAL A 132 3.01 7.87 -17.92
CA VAL A 132 1.92 7.49 -17.00
C VAL A 132 0.70 7.12 -17.83
N LEU A 133 0.11 5.97 -17.52
CA LEU A 133 -1.20 5.57 -17.99
C LEU A 133 -2.15 5.58 -16.80
N VAL A 134 -3.26 6.30 -16.93
CA VAL A 134 -4.40 6.22 -15.99
C VAL A 134 -5.69 6.06 -16.79
N ASN A 135 -6.74 5.55 -16.14
CA ASN A 135 -8.08 5.48 -16.69
C ASN A 135 -9.00 6.45 -15.93
N TYR A 136 -8.85 7.75 -16.23
CA TYR A 136 -9.45 8.83 -15.47
C TYR A 136 -10.92 9.06 -15.87
N GLN A 137 -11.83 8.93 -14.91
CA GLN A 137 -13.28 9.15 -15.07
C GLN A 137 -13.82 10.27 -14.19
N GLY A 138 -12.96 10.89 -13.37
CA GLY A 138 -13.30 12.01 -12.50
C GLY A 138 -13.68 11.62 -11.09
N LYS A 139 -13.53 10.35 -10.69
CA LYS A 139 -13.84 9.92 -9.32
C LYS A 139 -12.76 10.38 -8.34
N PRO A 140 -13.05 10.53 -7.03
CA PRO A 140 -12.03 10.87 -6.03
C PRO A 140 -10.85 9.88 -6.06
N ARG A 141 -11.16 8.59 -6.22
CA ARG A 141 -10.16 7.52 -6.38
C ARG A 141 -9.25 7.73 -7.59
N ASP A 142 -9.76 8.28 -8.69
CA ASP A 142 -8.95 8.53 -9.88
C ASP A 142 -7.91 9.64 -9.64
N VAL A 143 -8.22 10.61 -8.76
CA VAL A 143 -7.25 11.64 -8.33
C VAL A 143 -6.14 11.01 -7.49
N MET A 144 -6.48 10.09 -6.58
CA MET A 144 -5.49 9.33 -5.80
C MET A 144 -4.61 8.47 -6.70
N THR A 145 -5.20 7.73 -7.65
CA THR A 145 -4.45 6.95 -8.63
C THR A 145 -3.54 7.83 -9.48
N LEU A 146 -3.99 9.02 -9.90
CA LEU A 146 -3.13 9.96 -10.62
C LEU A 146 -1.94 10.43 -9.77
N ALA A 147 -2.17 10.77 -8.50
CA ALA A 147 -1.09 11.13 -7.57
C ALA A 147 -0.10 9.96 -7.42
N HIS A 148 -0.62 8.75 -7.18
CA HIS A 148 0.16 7.53 -7.06
C HIS A 148 1.12 7.33 -8.25
N GLU A 149 0.58 7.33 -9.48
CA GLU A 149 1.42 7.13 -10.67
C GLU A 149 2.39 8.29 -10.93
N LEU A 150 2.00 9.53 -10.60
CA LEU A 150 2.92 10.67 -10.68
C LEU A 150 4.04 10.56 -9.64
N GLY A 151 3.79 9.98 -8.47
CA GLY A 151 4.83 9.68 -7.49
C GLY A 151 5.87 8.70 -8.05
N HIS A 152 5.44 7.61 -8.69
CA HIS A 152 6.36 6.75 -9.44
C HIS A 152 7.08 7.51 -10.55
N GLY A 153 6.38 8.34 -11.32
CA GLY A 153 6.98 9.16 -12.38
C GLY A 153 8.09 10.08 -11.85
N VAL A 154 7.86 10.76 -10.71
CA VAL A 154 8.86 11.58 -10.02
C VAL A 154 10.07 10.72 -9.61
N HIS A 155 9.83 9.58 -8.97
CA HIS A 155 10.90 8.67 -8.54
C HIS A 155 11.76 8.21 -9.72
N GLN A 156 11.13 7.80 -10.82
CA GLN A 156 11.80 7.33 -12.02
C GLN A 156 12.62 8.43 -12.69
N VAL A 157 12.14 9.68 -12.69
CA VAL A 157 12.91 10.83 -13.18
C VAL A 157 14.14 11.09 -12.30
N LEU A 158 13.97 11.08 -10.97
CA LEU A 158 15.07 11.32 -10.03
C LEU A 158 16.14 10.22 -10.07
N ALA A 159 15.73 8.95 -10.14
CA ALA A 159 16.63 7.81 -10.19
C ALA A 159 17.31 7.64 -11.57
N GLY A 160 16.82 8.33 -12.62
CA GLY A 160 17.35 8.23 -13.98
C GLY A 160 18.85 8.53 -14.10
N GLU A 161 19.38 9.42 -13.24
CA GLU A 161 20.81 9.75 -13.23
C GLU A 161 21.72 8.58 -12.84
N GLN A 162 21.19 7.54 -12.18
CA GLN A 162 21.94 6.33 -11.83
C GLN A 162 22.21 5.41 -13.03
N GLY A 163 21.64 5.73 -14.20
CA GLY A 163 21.86 5.01 -15.45
C GLY A 163 21.13 3.66 -15.51
N ALA A 164 21.37 2.90 -16.59
CA ALA A 164 20.50 1.78 -16.96
C ALA A 164 20.53 0.61 -15.97
N LEU A 165 21.62 0.46 -15.22
CA LEU A 165 21.80 -0.65 -14.29
C LEU A 165 21.27 -0.36 -12.89
N MET A 166 21.27 0.90 -12.48
CA MET A 166 21.04 1.29 -11.09
C MET A 166 19.86 2.25 -10.89
N SER A 167 19.21 2.72 -11.97
CA SER A 167 17.98 3.53 -11.87
C SER A 167 16.77 2.74 -11.41
N GLN A 168 16.74 1.42 -11.63
CA GLN A 168 15.64 0.58 -11.18
C GLN A 168 15.71 0.36 -9.67
N THR A 169 14.62 0.71 -8.99
CA THR A 169 14.47 0.50 -7.55
C THR A 169 14.06 -0.94 -7.26
N PRO A 170 14.56 -1.55 -6.17
CA PRO A 170 13.98 -2.78 -5.65
C PRO A 170 12.48 -2.57 -5.41
N LEU A 171 11.70 -3.62 -5.64
CA LEU A 171 10.24 -3.57 -5.49
C LEU A 171 9.80 -3.03 -4.13
N THR A 172 10.53 -3.37 -3.08
CA THR A 172 10.25 -3.01 -1.68
C THR A 172 10.36 -1.51 -1.42
N LEU A 173 11.04 -0.78 -2.31
CA LEU A 173 11.18 0.67 -2.28
C LEU A 173 10.45 1.36 -3.45
N ALA A 174 9.90 0.61 -4.40
CA ALA A 174 9.26 1.16 -5.59
C ALA A 174 8.04 2.02 -5.24
N GLU A 175 7.29 1.58 -4.22
CA GLU A 175 6.08 2.27 -3.72
C GLU A 175 6.38 3.52 -2.88
N THR A 176 7.66 3.80 -2.60
CA THR A 176 8.04 4.87 -1.66
C THR A 176 7.52 6.24 -2.07
N ALA A 177 7.56 6.54 -3.38
CA ALA A 177 7.14 7.84 -3.91
C ALA A 177 5.67 7.90 -4.27
N SER A 178 5.11 6.81 -4.78
CA SER A 178 3.71 6.72 -5.20
C SER A 178 2.78 6.85 -4.00
N VAL A 179 2.96 6.02 -2.97
CA VAL A 179 2.12 6.03 -1.77
C VAL A 179 2.33 7.32 -0.98
N PHE A 180 3.55 7.87 -0.92
CA PHE A 180 3.81 9.13 -0.21
C PHE A 180 3.12 10.30 -0.91
N GLY A 181 3.21 10.37 -2.25
CA GLY A 181 2.51 11.36 -3.05
C GLY A 181 0.98 11.25 -2.94
N GLU A 182 0.47 10.03 -2.90
CA GLU A 182 -0.94 9.76 -2.62
C GLU A 182 -1.36 10.27 -1.24
N MET A 183 -0.58 10.00 -0.19
CA MET A 183 -0.83 10.48 1.17
C MET A 183 -0.83 12.00 1.28
N LEU A 184 0.11 12.69 0.63
CA LEU A 184 0.11 14.16 0.54
C LEU A 184 -1.17 14.69 -0.10
N THR A 185 -1.60 14.05 -1.20
CA THR A 185 -2.78 14.47 -1.96
C THR A 185 -4.06 14.18 -1.18
N PHE A 186 -4.14 13.02 -0.54
CA PHE A 186 -5.24 12.64 0.35
C PHE A 186 -5.39 13.65 1.49
N ARG A 187 -4.30 13.98 2.22
CA ARG A 187 -4.35 14.94 3.33
C ARG A 187 -4.77 16.33 2.86
N SER A 188 -4.22 16.80 1.75
CA SER A 188 -4.61 18.08 1.12
C SER A 188 -6.10 18.16 0.78
N LEU A 189 -6.69 17.07 0.25
CA LEU A 189 -8.13 17.02 -0.02
C LEU A 189 -8.95 16.94 1.27
N LEU A 190 -8.53 16.08 2.20
CA LEU A 190 -9.22 15.86 3.47
C LEU A 190 -9.32 17.15 4.28
N ASP A 191 -8.24 17.95 4.33
CA ASP A 191 -8.19 19.23 5.04
C ASP A 191 -9.05 20.32 4.38
N LYS A 192 -9.38 20.16 3.10
CA LYS A 192 -10.26 21.06 2.34
C LYS A 192 -11.72 20.60 2.32
N ALA A 193 -12.01 19.35 2.70
CA ALA A 193 -13.36 18.81 2.74
C ALA A 193 -14.19 19.56 3.78
N ALA A 194 -15.21 20.30 3.32
CA ALA A 194 -16.06 21.10 4.18
C ALA A 194 -17.25 20.32 4.75
N ASP A 195 -17.70 19.28 4.03
CA ASP A 195 -18.80 18.42 4.47
C ASP A 195 -18.28 17.30 5.38
N PRO A 196 -18.75 17.20 6.63
CA PRO A 196 -18.39 16.11 7.52
C PRO A 196 -18.70 14.71 6.94
N ALA A 197 -19.77 14.56 6.15
CA ALA A 197 -20.11 13.27 5.54
C ALA A 197 -19.11 12.87 4.45
N GLU A 198 -18.71 13.82 3.59
CA GLU A 198 -17.63 13.64 2.62
C GLU A 198 -16.30 13.29 3.33
N ARG A 199 -15.93 14.04 4.38
CA ARG A 199 -14.72 13.78 5.16
C ARG A 199 -14.72 12.36 5.75
N LYS A 200 -15.84 11.93 6.35
CA LYS A 200 -16.00 10.58 6.90
C LYS A 200 -15.85 9.51 5.82
N ALA A 201 -16.46 9.68 4.65
CA ALA A 201 -16.32 8.71 3.56
C ALA A 201 -14.89 8.64 3.01
N MET A 202 -14.20 9.77 2.88
CA MET A 202 -12.81 9.79 2.46
C MET A 202 -11.90 9.05 3.43
N LEU A 203 -12.06 9.30 4.74
CA LEU A 203 -11.31 8.60 5.78
C LEU A 203 -11.61 7.10 5.78
N ALA A 204 -12.90 6.72 5.73
CA ALA A 204 -13.31 5.32 5.74
C ALA A 204 -12.74 4.56 4.53
N GLN A 205 -12.82 5.16 3.34
CA GLN A 205 -12.24 4.59 2.12
C GLN A 205 -10.72 4.44 2.24
N LYS A 206 -10.03 5.45 2.77
CA LYS A 206 -8.57 5.41 2.93
C LYS A 206 -8.15 4.33 3.93
N VAL A 207 -8.83 4.23 5.07
CA VAL A 207 -8.57 3.18 6.07
C VAL A 207 -8.83 1.79 5.49
N GLU A 208 -9.90 1.59 4.72
CA GLU A 208 -10.17 0.32 4.03
C GLU A 208 -9.08 -0.06 3.03
N ASP A 209 -8.60 0.91 2.26
CA ASP A 209 -7.51 0.69 1.31
C ASP A 209 -6.22 0.28 2.04
N MET A 210 -5.88 0.95 3.15
CA MET A 210 -4.71 0.61 3.97
C MET A 210 -4.85 -0.76 4.65
N ILE A 211 -6.04 -1.12 5.17
CA ILE A 211 -6.32 -2.45 5.71
C ILE A 211 -6.17 -3.53 4.63
N ASN A 212 -6.62 -3.26 3.39
CA ASN A 212 -6.47 -4.18 2.26
C ASN A 212 -5.01 -4.36 1.80
N THR A 213 -4.15 -3.37 2.02
CA THR A 213 -2.73 -3.39 1.64
C THR A 213 -1.81 -3.92 2.74
N VAL A 214 -2.16 -3.70 4.01
CA VAL A 214 -1.35 -4.11 5.16
C VAL A 214 -1.91 -5.38 5.80
N VAL A 215 -3.02 -5.26 6.55
CA VAL A 215 -3.61 -6.36 7.33
C VAL A 215 -3.92 -7.57 6.46
N ARG A 216 -4.60 -7.35 5.33
CA ARG A 216 -5.00 -8.43 4.43
C ARG A 216 -3.80 -9.12 3.78
N GLN A 217 -2.75 -8.38 3.42
CA GLN A 217 -1.58 -8.96 2.77
C GLN A 217 -0.71 -9.74 3.76
N ILE A 218 -0.62 -9.30 5.01
CA ILE A 218 0.01 -10.08 6.08
C ILE A 218 -0.82 -11.33 6.42
N ALA A 219 -2.15 -11.23 6.47
CA ALA A 219 -3.00 -12.42 6.59
C ALA A 219 -2.73 -13.41 5.44
N PHE A 220 -2.61 -12.93 4.20
CA PHE A 220 -2.28 -13.79 3.05
C PHE A 220 -0.90 -14.45 3.18
N TYR A 221 0.09 -13.70 3.66
CA TYR A 221 1.42 -14.26 3.95
C TYR A 221 1.35 -15.37 5.01
N GLN A 222 0.60 -15.16 6.09
CA GLN A 222 0.42 -16.17 7.15
C GLN A 222 -0.31 -17.42 6.64
N PHE A 223 -1.30 -17.26 5.77
CA PHE A 223 -1.92 -18.38 5.08
C PHE A 223 -0.89 -19.18 4.25
N GLU A 224 -0.09 -18.50 3.40
CA GLU A 224 0.96 -19.18 2.61
C GLU A 224 1.96 -19.90 3.50
N ARG A 225 2.38 -19.29 4.62
CA ARG A 225 3.28 -19.95 5.59
C ARG A 225 2.67 -21.22 6.15
N ARG A 226 1.44 -21.16 6.69
CA ARG A 226 0.74 -22.34 7.24
C ARG A 226 0.63 -23.46 6.20
N VAL A 227 0.23 -23.13 4.97
CA VAL A 227 0.11 -24.09 3.88
C VAL A 227 1.47 -24.73 3.55
N HIS A 228 2.51 -23.93 3.35
CA HIS A 228 3.83 -24.44 2.96
C HIS A 228 4.53 -25.22 4.07
N GLU A 229 4.35 -24.82 5.33
CA GLU A 229 4.88 -25.53 6.50
C GLU A 229 4.15 -26.86 6.71
N ALA A 230 2.82 -26.87 6.65
CA ALA A 230 2.03 -28.10 6.72
C ALA A 230 2.35 -29.04 5.56
N ARG A 231 2.58 -28.50 4.35
CA ARG A 231 2.99 -29.30 3.17
C ARG A 231 4.33 -30.02 3.37
N ARG A 232 5.21 -29.55 4.27
CA ARG A 232 6.45 -30.27 4.62
C ARG A 232 6.17 -31.57 5.38
N GLN A 233 5.03 -31.68 6.06
CA GLN A 233 4.64 -32.82 6.88
C GLN A 233 3.83 -33.87 6.10
N GLY A 234 3.19 -33.50 4.99
CA GLY A 234 2.38 -34.43 4.21
C GLY A 234 1.69 -33.78 3.02
N GLU A 235 0.84 -34.56 2.34
CA GLU A 235 -0.14 -34.02 1.39
C GLU A 235 -1.26 -33.29 2.14
N LEU A 236 -1.81 -32.24 1.54
CA LEU A 236 -2.88 -31.43 2.13
C LEU A 236 -4.17 -31.64 1.33
N THR A 237 -5.28 -31.82 2.02
CA THR A 237 -6.62 -31.86 1.40
C THR A 237 -7.18 -30.45 1.22
N SER A 238 -8.21 -30.31 0.38
CA SER A 238 -8.94 -29.04 0.22
C SER A 238 -9.55 -28.56 1.53
N GLU A 239 -10.05 -29.47 2.38
CA GLU A 239 -10.61 -29.10 3.68
C GLU A 239 -9.56 -28.47 4.59
N GLN A 240 -8.34 -29.04 4.65
CA GLN A 240 -7.24 -28.51 5.45
C GLN A 240 -6.81 -27.11 4.98
N LEU A 241 -6.79 -26.88 3.66
CA LEU A 241 -6.52 -25.54 3.11
C LEU A 241 -7.62 -24.55 3.50
N GLY A 242 -8.88 -24.95 3.40
CA GLY A 242 -10.01 -24.10 3.80
C GLY A 242 -10.04 -23.78 5.30
N GLU A 243 -9.64 -24.73 6.15
CA GLU A 243 -9.50 -24.51 7.60
C GLU A 243 -8.43 -23.47 7.92
N MET A 244 -7.22 -23.62 7.35
CA MET A 244 -6.13 -22.64 7.51
C MET A 244 -6.55 -21.25 7.03
N TRP A 245 -7.30 -21.18 5.92
CA TRP A 245 -7.83 -19.93 5.40
C TRP A 245 -8.77 -19.26 6.41
N ILE A 246 -9.77 -19.98 6.91
CA ILE A 246 -10.75 -19.44 7.86
C ILE A 246 -10.08 -18.98 9.16
N GLU A 247 -9.13 -19.74 9.69
CA GLU A 247 -8.39 -19.36 10.91
C GLU A 247 -7.68 -18.00 10.74
N VAL A 248 -6.90 -17.86 9.67
CA VAL A 248 -6.16 -16.63 9.36
C VAL A 248 -7.10 -15.44 9.14
N GLN A 249 -8.25 -15.65 8.49
CA GLN A 249 -9.23 -14.58 8.28
C GLN A 249 -9.90 -14.15 9.59
N LYS A 250 -10.17 -15.08 10.51
CA LYS A 250 -10.71 -14.77 11.85
C LYS A 250 -9.70 -13.99 12.69
N GLU A 251 -8.44 -14.39 12.69
CA GLU A 251 -7.38 -13.68 13.42
C GLU A 251 -7.22 -12.24 12.91
N SER A 252 -7.19 -12.06 11.60
CA SER A 252 -6.95 -10.74 10.97
C SER A 252 -8.15 -9.81 10.95
N LEU A 253 -9.39 -10.32 10.89
CA LEU A 253 -10.60 -9.49 10.76
C LEU A 253 -11.44 -9.43 12.06
N GLY A 254 -11.23 -10.36 12.98
CA GLY A 254 -11.91 -10.41 14.28
C GLY A 254 -13.30 -11.05 14.22
N ASP A 255 -13.93 -11.15 15.39
CA ASP A 255 -15.19 -11.88 15.60
C ASP A 255 -16.43 -11.17 15.03
N ILE A 256 -16.26 -9.93 14.53
CA ILE A 256 -17.32 -9.14 13.91
C ILE A 256 -17.78 -9.71 12.58
N PHE A 257 -16.97 -10.56 11.95
CA PHE A 257 -17.34 -11.23 10.70
C PHE A 257 -18.03 -12.59 10.92
N THR A 258 -19.02 -12.86 10.08
CA THR A 258 -19.53 -14.20 9.84
C THR A 258 -18.75 -14.81 8.67
N PHE A 259 -18.22 -16.01 8.88
CA PHE A 259 -17.64 -16.82 7.83
C PHE A 259 -18.41 -18.14 7.74
N ASP A 260 -19.14 -18.31 6.64
CA ASP A 260 -19.81 -19.57 6.33
C ASP A 260 -18.89 -20.51 5.51
N ASP A 261 -19.39 -21.71 5.23
CA ASP A 261 -18.62 -22.72 4.49
C ASP A 261 -18.29 -22.30 3.05
N SER A 262 -19.05 -21.37 2.44
CA SER A 262 -18.76 -20.86 1.09
C SER A 262 -17.48 -20.02 1.03
N TYR A 263 -17.03 -19.47 2.16
CA TYR A 263 -15.81 -18.68 2.23
C TYR A 263 -14.53 -19.54 2.33
N ARG A 264 -14.64 -20.85 2.58
CA ARG A 264 -13.48 -21.76 2.75
C ARG A 264 -12.60 -21.85 1.51
N ASP A 265 -13.17 -21.76 0.31
CA ASP A 265 -12.43 -21.89 -0.95
C ASP A 265 -11.95 -20.53 -1.50
N TYR A 266 -12.18 -19.44 -0.76
CA TYR A 266 -11.87 -18.08 -1.21
C TYR A 266 -10.36 -17.82 -1.31
N TRP A 267 -9.50 -18.68 -0.80
CA TRP A 267 -8.05 -18.58 -1.08
C TRP A 267 -7.73 -18.84 -2.56
N SER A 268 -8.54 -19.64 -3.26
CA SER A 268 -8.22 -20.17 -4.60
C SER A 268 -8.25 -19.13 -5.73
N TYR A 269 -9.01 -18.03 -5.57
CA TYR A 269 -9.06 -16.97 -6.59
C TYR A 269 -7.85 -16.01 -6.51
N ILE A 270 -7.01 -16.11 -5.47
CA ILE A 270 -5.89 -15.20 -5.25
C ILE A 270 -4.70 -15.68 -6.10
N PRO A 271 -4.39 -15.00 -7.22
CA PRO A 271 -3.39 -15.49 -8.18
C PRO A 271 -1.98 -15.50 -7.60
N HIS A 272 -1.69 -14.64 -6.62
CA HIS A 272 -0.37 -14.50 -6.02
C HIS A 272 0.12 -15.80 -5.37
N PHE A 273 -0.76 -16.59 -4.76
CA PHE A 273 -0.39 -17.88 -4.15
C PHE A 273 0.17 -18.89 -5.17
N ILE A 274 -0.19 -18.75 -6.45
CA ILE A 274 0.22 -19.68 -7.51
C ILE A 274 1.36 -19.09 -8.34
N HIS A 275 1.25 -17.82 -8.72
CA HIS A 275 2.18 -17.19 -9.66
C HIS A 275 3.34 -16.46 -9.00
N ALA A 276 3.19 -16.03 -7.75
CA ALA A 276 4.21 -15.30 -7.02
C ALA A 276 4.20 -15.65 -5.52
N PRO A 277 4.55 -16.89 -5.12
CA PRO A 277 4.48 -17.29 -3.72
C PRO A 277 5.30 -16.37 -2.79
N PHE A 278 4.75 -16.11 -1.61
CA PHE A 278 5.25 -15.23 -0.55
C PHE A 278 5.44 -13.77 -0.96
N TYR A 279 4.96 -13.35 -2.13
CA TYR A 279 5.17 -11.99 -2.62
C TYR A 279 4.39 -10.95 -1.82
N VAL A 280 3.24 -11.35 -1.27
CA VAL A 280 2.22 -10.44 -0.74
C VAL A 280 2.69 -9.55 0.41
N TYR A 281 3.65 -9.99 1.24
CA TYR A 281 4.20 -9.13 2.30
C TYR A 281 4.89 -7.87 1.76
N ALA A 282 5.35 -7.88 0.50
CA ALA A 282 6.00 -6.71 -0.11
C ALA A 282 5.07 -5.50 -0.20
N TYR A 283 3.75 -5.72 -0.32
CA TYR A 283 2.74 -4.67 -0.27
C TYR A 283 2.68 -4.02 1.11
N ALA A 284 2.54 -4.83 2.17
CA ALA A 284 2.52 -4.35 3.54
C ALA A 284 3.84 -3.68 3.93
N PHE A 285 4.97 -4.21 3.48
CA PHE A 285 6.29 -3.62 3.66
C PHE A 285 6.34 -2.22 3.06
N GLY A 286 5.95 -2.06 1.79
CA GLY A 286 5.98 -0.78 1.09
C GLY A 286 5.08 0.27 1.76
N ASP A 287 3.86 -0.13 2.12
CA ASP A 287 2.88 0.78 2.76
C ASP A 287 3.36 1.21 4.16
N CYS A 288 3.75 0.27 5.03
CA CYS A 288 4.24 0.61 6.37
C CYS A 288 5.56 1.40 6.34
N LEU A 289 6.44 1.12 5.38
CA LEU A 289 7.65 1.91 5.15
C LEU A 289 7.32 3.37 4.85
N VAL A 290 6.38 3.59 3.93
CA VAL A 290 5.95 4.94 3.52
C VAL A 290 5.24 5.64 4.65
N ASN A 291 4.34 4.97 5.36
CA ASN A 291 3.66 5.54 6.51
C ASN A 291 4.66 5.94 7.61
N SER A 292 5.72 5.15 7.81
CA SER A 292 6.78 5.50 8.75
C SER A 292 7.57 6.74 8.31
N LEU A 293 7.89 6.86 7.01
CA LEU A 293 8.49 8.08 6.46
C LEU A 293 7.55 9.29 6.59
N TYR A 294 6.25 9.09 6.37
CA TYR A 294 5.23 10.12 6.50
C TYR A 294 5.06 10.58 7.95
N ALA A 295 5.10 9.66 8.92
CA ALA A 295 5.09 10.00 10.35
C ALA A 295 6.30 10.87 10.73
N VAL A 296 7.51 10.52 10.26
CA VAL A 296 8.71 11.36 10.48
C VAL A 296 8.54 12.76 9.87
N TYR A 297 7.93 12.85 8.68
CA TYR A 297 7.62 14.13 8.05
C TYR A 297 6.63 14.96 8.89
N GLN A 298 5.58 14.33 9.45
CA GLN A 298 4.58 15.00 10.29
C GLN A 298 5.14 15.54 11.59
N ASP A 299 6.18 14.91 12.14
CA ASP A 299 6.93 15.40 13.31
C ASP A 299 7.84 16.61 12.99
N ALA A 300 7.70 17.19 11.78
CA ALA A 300 8.39 18.39 11.31
C ALA A 300 9.92 18.31 11.37
N ASP A 301 10.46 17.12 11.08
CA ASP A 301 11.91 16.88 11.09
C ASP A 301 12.62 17.72 10.03
N ALA A 302 13.44 18.68 10.47
CA ALA A 302 14.09 19.64 9.58
C ALA A 302 15.02 18.92 8.57
N GLY A 303 14.90 19.28 7.29
CA GLY A 303 15.69 18.68 6.22
C GLY A 303 15.12 17.35 5.68
N PHE A 304 13.87 17.00 6.03
CA PHE A 304 13.24 15.76 5.58
C PHE A 304 13.18 15.69 4.06
N GLN A 305 12.76 16.77 3.40
CA GLN A 305 12.62 16.83 1.95
C GLN A 305 13.95 16.53 1.25
N GLU A 306 15.05 17.13 1.69
CA GLU A 306 16.37 16.87 1.10
C GLU A 306 16.76 15.40 1.25
N ARG A 307 16.60 14.83 2.44
CA ARG A 307 16.88 13.39 2.67
C ARG A 307 15.98 12.49 1.82
N TYR A 308 14.71 12.86 1.68
CA TYR A 308 13.73 12.13 0.88
C TYR A 308 14.09 12.14 -0.61
N PHE A 309 14.50 13.29 -1.15
CA PHE A 309 15.00 13.37 -2.52
C PHE A 309 16.27 12.56 -2.73
N GLU A 310 17.21 12.56 -1.78
CA GLU A 310 18.41 11.72 -1.88
C GLU A 310 18.08 10.22 -1.81
N LEU A 311 17.04 9.83 -1.06
CA LEU A 311 16.51 8.46 -1.08
C LEU A 311 15.99 8.10 -2.49
N LEU A 312 15.15 8.95 -3.09
CA LEU A 312 14.58 8.69 -4.42
C LEU A 312 15.65 8.69 -5.53
N LYS A 313 16.61 9.62 -5.47
CA LYS A 313 17.73 9.69 -6.44
C LYS A 313 18.65 8.48 -6.38
N ALA A 314 18.71 7.78 -5.25
CA ALA A 314 19.57 6.62 -5.11
C ALA A 314 19.13 5.44 -5.99
N GLY A 315 17.87 5.37 -6.41
CA GLY A 315 17.36 4.26 -7.21
C GLY A 315 17.67 2.90 -6.55
N GLY A 316 18.39 2.03 -7.25
CA GLY A 316 18.86 0.73 -6.77
C GLY A 316 20.31 0.71 -6.26
N THR A 317 20.93 1.86 -6.01
CA THR A 317 22.37 1.94 -5.64
C THR A 317 22.69 1.56 -4.20
N LYS A 318 21.72 1.63 -3.29
CA LYS A 318 21.92 1.43 -1.85
C LYS A 318 20.96 0.39 -1.30
N HIS A 319 21.37 -0.24 -0.21
CA HIS A 319 20.51 -1.14 0.54
C HIS A 319 19.44 -0.37 1.32
N HIS A 320 18.30 -1.00 1.63
CA HIS A 320 17.19 -0.35 2.36
C HIS A 320 17.66 0.24 3.70
N SER A 321 18.50 -0.50 4.43
CA SER A 321 19.04 -0.05 5.72
C SER A 321 19.90 1.21 5.62
N GLU A 322 20.63 1.39 4.52
CA GLU A 322 21.42 2.61 4.28
C GLU A 322 20.54 3.80 3.89
N LEU A 323 19.45 3.55 3.17
CA LEU A 323 18.49 4.57 2.75
C LEU A 323 17.61 5.07 3.89
N LEU A 324 17.33 4.23 4.88
CA LEU A 324 16.48 4.56 6.03
C LEU A 324 17.22 5.20 7.19
N LYS A 325 18.52 4.92 7.33
CA LYS A 325 19.37 5.49 8.39
C LYS A 325 19.31 7.02 8.53
N PRO A 326 19.28 7.83 7.45
CA PRO A 326 19.15 9.29 7.56
C PRO A 326 17.86 9.77 8.23
N PHE A 327 16.82 8.94 8.28
CA PHE A 327 15.54 9.23 8.93
C PHE A 327 15.46 8.67 10.36
N GLY A 328 16.55 8.04 10.85
CA GLY A 328 16.55 7.34 12.13
C GLY A 328 15.63 6.11 12.14
N LEU A 329 15.43 5.48 10.98
CA LEU A 329 14.55 4.34 10.79
C LEU A 329 15.37 3.06 10.60
N ASP A 330 14.95 1.98 11.25
CA ASP A 330 15.56 0.65 11.17
C ASP A 330 14.46 -0.41 10.99
N ALA A 331 14.43 -1.04 9.82
CA ALA A 331 13.40 -2.03 9.48
C ALA A 331 13.49 -3.33 10.30
N THR A 332 14.60 -3.56 11.02
CA THR A 332 14.75 -4.70 11.94
C THR A 332 14.09 -4.46 13.31
N ASP A 333 13.75 -3.22 13.63
CA ASP A 333 13.08 -2.84 14.88
C ASP A 333 11.55 -2.93 14.72
N PRO A 334 10.82 -3.75 15.51
CA PRO A 334 9.36 -3.73 15.51
C PRO A 334 8.76 -2.33 15.73
N GLY A 335 9.41 -1.51 16.55
CA GLY A 335 8.95 -0.14 16.83
C GLY A 335 9.00 0.79 15.60
N PHE A 336 9.78 0.44 14.57
CA PHE A 336 9.71 1.12 13.28
C PHE A 336 8.37 0.84 12.56
N TRP A 337 7.94 -0.42 12.54
CA TRP A 337 6.68 -0.81 11.90
C TRP A 337 5.47 -0.26 12.65
N ASP A 338 5.53 -0.17 13.98
CA ASP A 338 4.51 0.45 14.81
C ASP A 338 4.26 1.92 14.43
N LYS A 339 5.29 2.67 14.01
CA LYS A 339 5.13 4.04 13.51
C LYS A 339 4.35 4.11 12.19
N GLY A 340 4.54 3.13 11.31
CA GLY A 340 3.77 3.04 10.08
C GLY A 340 2.30 2.68 10.35
N LEU A 341 2.08 1.80 11.33
CA LEU A 341 0.75 1.36 11.74
C LEU A 341 -0.01 2.46 12.49
N SER A 342 0.67 3.31 13.26
CA SER A 342 0.04 4.43 13.98
C SER A 342 -0.58 5.47 13.06
N VAL A 343 -0.14 5.57 11.79
CA VAL A 343 -0.82 6.41 10.79
C VAL A 343 -2.21 5.88 10.50
N ILE A 344 -2.38 4.55 10.38
CA ILE A 344 -3.69 3.93 10.17
C ILE A 344 -4.55 4.12 11.42
N GLU A 345 -3.99 3.88 12.60
CA GLU A 345 -4.68 4.10 13.88
C GLU A 345 -5.13 5.56 14.04
N GLY A 346 -4.30 6.53 13.66
CA GLY A 346 -4.65 7.96 13.70
C GLY A 346 -5.79 8.32 12.76
N LEU A 347 -5.87 7.72 11.57
CA LEU A 347 -7.03 7.90 10.68
C LEU A 347 -8.31 7.26 11.25
N ILE A 348 -8.17 6.14 11.96
CA ILE A 348 -9.27 5.51 12.71
C ILE A 348 -9.72 6.40 13.87
N ASP A 349 -8.78 7.02 14.60
CA ASP A 349 -9.08 7.99 15.66
C ASP A 349 -9.84 9.20 15.10
N GLU A 350 -9.41 9.75 13.96
CA GLU A 350 -10.12 10.84 13.27
C GLU A 350 -11.54 10.42 12.85
N LEU A 351 -11.74 9.18 12.41
CA LEU A 351 -13.06 8.64 12.09
C LEU A 351 -13.97 8.53 13.32
N GLU A 352 -13.44 8.07 14.45
CA GLU A 352 -14.23 7.94 15.68
C GLU A 352 -14.72 9.28 16.22
N VAL A 353 -13.95 10.34 16.05
CA VAL A 353 -14.37 11.70 16.43
C VAL A 353 -15.56 12.19 15.59
N THR A 354 -15.81 11.58 14.42
CA THR A 354 -16.97 11.87 13.57
C THR A 354 -18.22 11.05 13.91
N GLU A 355 -18.19 10.17 14.93
CA GLU A 355 -19.37 9.41 15.40
C GLU A 355 -20.38 10.24 16.20
#